data_AF-A0A1G9P8Z1-F1
#
_entry.id   AF-A0A1G9P8Z1-F1
#
_cell.length_a   1.000
_cell.length_b   1.000
_cell.length_c   1.000
_cell.angle_alpha   90.00
_cell.angle_beta   90.00
_cell.angle_gamma   90.00
#
_symmetry.space_group_name_H-M   'P 1'
#
loop_
_entity.id
_entity.type
_entity.pdbx_description
1 polymer ?
#
loop_
_entity_poly.entity_id
_entity_poly.type
_entity_poly.pdbx_seq_one_letter_code
_entity_poly.pdbx_strand_id
1 'polypeptide(L)' 'MNRGLPFLVAGVSFLTLAFITLVTSGPSTFTVWIAVGAAMLAVGFALSQAESDEPDDDGRMDADAVDPERA' A
#
# COMPACT_ATOMS: atom_id res chain seq x y z
N MET A 1 -8.89 -4.75 -0.28
CA MET A 1 -8.14 -4.83 -1.56
C MET A 1 -6.84 -4.11 -1.28
N ASN A 2 -5.74 -4.84 -1.09
CA ASN A 2 -4.43 -4.38 -0.61
C ASN A 2 -4.09 -2.95 -1.05
N ARG A 3 -4.47 -1.95 -0.23
CA ARG A 3 -4.37 -0.53 -0.59
C ARG A 3 -2.91 -0.08 -0.70
N GLY A 4 -2.00 -0.79 -0.04
CA GLY A 4 -0.55 -0.57 -0.10
C GLY A 4 0.16 -1.14 -1.35
N LEU A 5 -0.44 -2.12 -2.04
CA LEU A 5 0.16 -2.76 -3.22
C LEU A 5 0.58 -1.78 -4.33
N PRO A 6 -0.26 -0.81 -4.77
CA PRO A 6 0.14 0.11 -5.85
C PRO A 6 1.34 0.97 -5.48
N PHE A 7 1.45 1.39 -4.21
CA PHE A 7 2.57 2.19 -3.72
C PHE A 7 3.87 1.39 -3.61
N LEU A 8 3.77 0.11 -3.23
CA LEU A 8 4.92 -0.80 -3.23
C LEU A 8 5.46 -1.02 -4.65
N VAL A 9 4.58 -1.28 -5.62
CA VAL A 9 4.96 -1.47 -7.03
C VAL A 9 5.60 -0.19 -7.60
N ALA A 10 5.01 0.97 -7.31
CA ALA A 10 5.56 2.25 -7.74
C ALA A 10 6.94 2.51 -7.10
N GLY A 11 7.10 2.26 -5.79
CA GLY A 11 8.36 2.41 -5.07
C GLY A 11 9.49 1.57 -5.66
N VAL A 12 9.24 0.28 -5.92
CA VAL A 12 10.22 -0.62 -6.57
C VAL A 12 10.58 -0.14 -7.97
N SER A 13 9.61 0.38 -8.73
CA SER A 13 9.83 0.91 -10.07
C SER A 13 10.76 2.13 -10.04
N PHE A 14 10.55 3.05 -9.11
CA PHE A 14 11.42 4.21 -8.91
C PHE A 14 12.82 3.83 -8.42
N LEU A 15 12.95 2.81 -7.57
CA LEU A 15 14.26 2.29 -7.16
C LEU A 15 15.04 1.69 -8.33
N THR A 16 14.34 0.95 -9.20
CA THR A 16 14.93 0.41 -10.43
C THR A 16 15.41 1.54 -11.34
N LEU A 17 14.59 2.57 -11.53
CA LEU A 17 14.98 3.75 -12.31
C LEU A 17 16.18 4.47 -11.68
N ALA A 18 16.19 4.65 -10.35
CA ALA A 18 17.31 5.25 -9.63
C ALA A 18 18.61 4.46 -9.90
N PHE A 19 18.56 3.13 -9.81
CA PHE A 19 19.70 2.27 -10.08
C PHE A 19 20.20 2.40 -11.52
N ILE A 20 19.31 2.36 -12.51
CA ILE A 20 19.69 2.59 -13.92
C ILE A 20 20.35 3.97 -14.10
N THR A 21 19.80 4.99 -13.44
CA THR A 21 20.32 6.35 -13.50
C THR A 21 21.70 6.47 -12.87
N LEU A 22 21.95 5.75 -11.76
CA LEU A 22 23.26 5.67 -11.12
C LEU A 22 24.32 5.11 -12.08
N VAL A 23 23.98 4.04 -12.80
CA VAL A 23 24.88 3.39 -13.76
C VAL A 23 25.14 4.24 -15.01
N THR A 24 24.14 5.00 -15.47
CA THR A 24 24.18 5.69 -16.77
C THR A 24 24.56 7.18 -16.68
N SER A 25 24.17 7.86 -15.60
CA SER A 25 24.14 9.33 -15.53
C SER A 25 24.85 9.90 -14.29
N GLY A 26 25.30 9.06 -13.37
CA GLY A 26 26.03 9.46 -12.16
C GLY A 26 25.14 9.77 -10.94
N PRO A 27 25.76 10.14 -9.81
CA PRO A 27 25.09 10.11 -8.50
C PRO A 27 24.09 11.25 -8.24
N SER A 28 24.21 12.41 -8.91
CA SER A 28 23.36 13.58 -8.66
C SER A 28 21.88 13.30 -8.92
N THR A 29 21.57 12.64 -10.04
CA THR A 29 20.20 12.29 -10.42
C THR A 29 19.71 11.06 -9.64
N PHE A 30 20.61 10.16 -9.26
CA PHE A 30 20.31 9.00 -8.41
C PHE A 30 19.73 9.41 -7.05
N THR A 31 20.32 10.41 -6.37
CA THR A 31 19.88 10.84 -5.04
C THR A 31 18.42 11.32 -5.01
N VAL A 32 17.94 11.92 -6.10
CA VAL A 32 16.55 12.36 -6.23
C VAL A 32 15.62 11.15 -6.35
N TRP A 33 15.92 10.24 -7.27
CA TRP A 33 15.04 9.09 -7.54
C TRP A 33 15.02 8.05 -6.42
N ILE A 34 16.14 7.85 -5.73
CA ILE A 34 16.19 6.93 -4.59
C ILE A 34 15.34 7.43 -3.42
N ALA A 35 15.33 8.75 -3.16
CA ALA A 35 14.49 9.34 -2.13
C ALA A 35 12.99 9.16 -2.45
N VAL A 36 12.60 9.38 -3.71
CA VAL A 36 11.21 9.16 -4.17
C VAL A 36 10.81 7.69 -4.03
N GLY A 37 11.64 6.76 -4.51
CA GLY A 37 11.38 5.33 -4.41
C GLY A 37 11.24 4.85 -2.96
N ALA A 38 12.16 5.28 -2.08
CA ALA A 38 12.12 4.95 -0.66
C ALA A 38 10.88 5.50 0.05
N ALA A 39 10.47 6.74 -0.26
CA ALA A 39 9.26 7.33 0.30
C ALA A 39 7.99 6.56 -0.10
N MET A 40 7.88 6.15 -1.36
CA MET A 40 6.75 5.36 -1.83
C MET A 40 6.68 3.97 -1.20
N LEU A 41 7.85 3.32 -0.98
CA LEU A 41 7.90 2.07 -0.23
C LEU A 41 7.44 2.24 1.22
N ALA A 42 7.88 3.31 1.89
CA ALA A 42 7.47 3.59 3.26
C ALA A 42 5.94 3.79 3.36
N VAL A 43 5.35 4.53 2.42
CA VAL A 43 3.89 4.72 2.34
C VAL A 43 3.18 3.40 2.05
N GLY A 44 3.65 2.63 1.05
CA GLY A 44 3.05 1.34 0.70
C GLY A 44 3.11 0.33 1.84
N PHE A 45 4.22 0.30 2.57
CA PHE A 45 4.39 -0.54 3.76
C PHE A 45 3.48 -0.08 4.90
N ALA A 46 3.42 1.21 5.21
CA ALA A 46 2.56 1.76 6.24
C ALA A 46 1.07 1.46 5.97
N LEU A 47 0.62 1.63 4.72
CA LEU A 47 -0.75 1.29 4.32
C LEU A 47 -1.02 -0.21 4.36
N SER A 48 -0.02 -1.05 4.04
CA SER A 48 -0.14 -2.50 4.13
C SER A 48 -0.26 -2.99 5.58
N GLN A 49 0.38 -2.32 6.53
CA GLN A 49 0.25 -2.62 7.95
C GLN A 49 -1.10 -2.13 8.50
N ALA A 50 -1.54 -0.93 8.09
CA ALA A 50 -2.82 -0.37 8.53
C ALA A 50 -4.05 -1.21 8.14
N GLU A 51 -4.01 -1.97 7.03
CA GLU A 51 -5.08 -2.90 6.63
C GLU A 51 -5.09 -4.19 7.47
N SER A 52 -4.03 -4.47 8.24
CA SER A 52 -3.95 -5.64 9.14
C SER A 52 -4.52 -5.38 10.54
N ASP A 53 -4.78 -4.11 10.87
CA ASP A 53 -5.32 -3.66 12.16
C ASP A 53 -6.84 -3.36 12.13
N GLU A 54 -7.52 -3.55 10.99
CA GLU A 54 -8.97 -3.73 11.01
C GLU A 54 -9.23 -5.17 11.50
N PRO A 55 -9.64 -5.39 12.76
CA PRO A 55 -10.25 -6.67 13.09
C PRO A 55 -11.43 -6.83 12.14
N ASP A 56 -11.55 -8.00 11.51
CA ASP A 56 -12.82 -8.48 11.00
C ASP A 56 -13.82 -8.35 12.15
N ASP A 57 -14.53 -7.22 12.25
CA ASP A 57 -15.73 -7.11 13.06
C ASP A 57 -16.86 -7.59 12.15
N ASP A 58 -16.83 -8.90 11.93
CA ASP A 58 -17.98 -9.73 11.60
C ASP A 58 -18.99 -9.78 12.76
N GLY A 59 -19.16 -8.65 13.47
CA GLY A 59 -20.26 -8.28 14.36
C GLY A 59 -21.64 -8.22 13.68
N ARG A 60 -21.89 -9.14 12.74
CA ARG A 60 -23.21 -9.66 12.42
C ARG A 60 -23.32 -11.12 12.87
N MET A 61 -22.98 -11.39 14.13
CA MET A 61 -23.86 -12.28 14.89
C MET A 61 -25.09 -11.46 15.27
N ASP A 62 -26.24 -11.93 14.79
CA ASP A 62 -27.58 -11.61 15.28
C ASP A 62 -28.07 -10.16 15.07
N ALA A 63 -28.09 -9.72 13.81
CA ALA A 63 -29.18 -8.85 13.40
C ALA A 63 -30.39 -9.75 13.12
N ASP A 64 -31.21 -9.92 14.16
CA ASP A 64 -32.58 -10.43 14.15
C ASP A 64 -33.21 -10.45 12.73
N ALA A 65 -33.62 -11.60 12.21
CA ALA A 65 -34.80 -12.30 12.71
C ALA A 65 -36.03 -11.39 12.89
N VAL A 66 -36.25 -10.44 11.97
CA VAL A 66 -37.56 -9.82 11.78
C VAL A 66 -38.09 -10.24 10.41
N ASP A 67 -38.80 -11.37 10.39
CA ASP A 67 -39.68 -11.80 9.28
C ASP A 67 -40.99 -10.99 9.37
N PRO A 68 -41.27 -10.08 8.43
CA PRO A 68 -42.46 -9.22 8.47
C PRO A 68 -43.74 -9.86 7.87
N GLU A 69 -43.75 -11.13 7.44
CA GLU A 69 -44.91 -11.75 6.77
C GLU A 69 -45.87 -12.54 7.69
N ARG A 70 -45.79 -12.39 9.02
CA ARG A 70 -46.73 -13.02 9.98
C ARG A 70 -47.55 -12.02 10.81
N ALA A 71 -48.06 -10.95 10.19
CA ALA A 71 -49.04 -10.04 10.78
C ALA A 71 -50.35 -10.04 9.99
#